data_AF-A0A6A3G2F0-F1
#
_entry.id   AF-A0A6A3G2F0-F1
#
_cell.length_a   1.000
_cell.length_b   1.000
_cell.length_c   1.000
_cell.angle_alpha   90.00
_cell.angle_beta   90.00
_cell.angle_gamma   90.00
#
_symmetry.space_group_name_H-M   'P 1'
#
loop_
_entity.id
_entity.type
_entity.pdbx_description
1 polymer ?
#
loop_
_entity_poly.entity_id
_entity_poly.type
_entity_poly.pdbx_seq_one_letter_code
_entity_poly.pdbx_strand_id
1 'polypeptide(L)'
;MSTGNPNTSATHVAREDCLHLADPEWEALQRLSTVIGEAAVATMLRTLSPAEQHGVALGFIMKEQRETAALATVSTPSTPRVESLKLHVNSYVGREGEPLLRWLVEVDTAITARRIV
;
A
#
# COMPACT_ATOMS: atom_id res chain seq x y z
N MET A 1 -32.95 42.69 -20.33
CA MET A 1 -32.46 41.30 -20.39
C MET A 1 -30.96 41.35 -20.12
N SER A 2 -30.53 41.05 -18.89
CA SER A 2 -29.11 41.07 -18.52
C SER A 2 -28.52 39.68 -18.75
N THR A 3 -27.65 39.57 -19.74
CA THR A 3 -26.77 38.41 -19.92
C THR A 3 -25.66 38.51 -18.87
N GLY A 4 -25.88 37.89 -17.71
CA GLY A 4 -24.81 37.65 -16.74
C GLY A 4 -23.95 36.48 -17.23
N ASN A 5 -22.69 36.74 -17.56
CA ASN A 5 -21.71 35.72 -17.93
C ASN A 5 -21.39 34.83 -16.69
N PRO A 6 -21.51 33.50 -16.76
CA PRO A 6 -21.17 32.61 -15.63
C PRO A 6 -19.69 32.17 -15.58
N ASN A 7 -18.79 32.74 -16.40
CA ASN A 7 -17.51 32.09 -16.72
C ASN A 7 -16.35 32.25 -15.72
N THR A 8 -16.56 32.81 -14.52
CA THR A 8 -15.46 33.01 -13.55
C THR A 8 -15.49 32.02 -12.38
N SER A 9 -16.57 31.25 -12.20
CA SER A 9 -16.70 30.26 -11.11
C SER A 9 -16.39 28.82 -11.54
N ALA A 10 -16.05 28.57 -12.80
CA ALA A 10 -16.05 27.22 -13.39
C ALA A 10 -14.72 26.44 -13.24
N THR A 11 -13.72 27.00 -12.55
CA THR A 11 -12.38 26.40 -12.43
C THR A 11 -12.19 25.64 -11.13
N HIS A 12 -12.86 26.06 -10.05
CA HIS A 12 -12.69 25.46 -8.73
C HIS A 12 -13.68 24.33 -8.51
N VAL A 13 -13.18 23.14 -8.16
CA VAL A 13 -14.01 21.98 -7.83
C VAL A 13 -14.21 21.97 -6.33
N ALA A 14 -15.47 22.09 -5.89
CA ALA A 14 -15.79 22.09 -4.48
C ALA A 14 -16.14 20.67 -3.98
N ARG A 15 -15.91 20.39 -2.70
CA ARG A 15 -16.14 19.06 -2.11
C ARG A 15 -17.62 18.67 -2.16
N GLU A 16 -18.50 19.66 -2.02
CA GLU A 16 -19.96 19.53 -2.10
C GLU A 16 -20.45 18.99 -3.45
N ASP A 17 -19.72 19.24 -4.54
CA ASP A 17 -20.06 18.74 -5.87
C ASP A 17 -19.65 17.27 -6.06
N CYS A 18 -18.87 16.73 -5.12
CA CYS A 18 -18.23 15.42 -5.20
C CYS A 18 -18.54 14.53 -4.00
N LEU A 19 -19.72 14.65 -3.38
CA LEU A 19 -20.13 13.85 -2.20
C LEU A 19 -20.12 12.33 -2.43
N HIS A 20 -20.16 11.88 -3.69
CA HIS A 20 -20.02 10.47 -4.06
C HIS A 20 -18.59 9.92 -3.93
N LEU A 21 -17.59 10.79 -3.84
CA LEU A 21 -16.20 10.38 -3.61
C LEU A 21 -15.92 10.25 -2.12
N ALA A 22 -15.21 9.18 -1.76
CA ALA A 22 -14.68 9.01 -0.41
C ALA A 22 -13.58 10.05 -0.13
N ASP A 23 -13.31 10.33 1.15
CA ASP A 23 -12.25 11.27 1.56
C ASP A 23 -10.87 10.96 0.93
N PRO A 24 -10.36 9.71 0.90
CA PRO A 24 -9.08 9.43 0.25
C PRO A 24 -9.08 9.70 -1.26
N GLU A 25 -10.23 9.54 -1.93
CA GLU A 25 -10.37 9.80 -3.37
C GLU A 25 -10.42 11.29 -3.65
N TRP A 26 -11.11 12.05 -2.80
CA TRP A 26 -11.13 13.51 -2.89
C TRP A 26 -9.72 14.09 -2.69
N GLU A 27 -9.01 13.65 -1.65
CA GLU A 27 -7.62 14.04 -1.41
C GLU A 27 -6.69 13.65 -2.58
N ALA A 28 -6.94 12.50 -3.20
CA ALA A 28 -6.21 12.08 -4.40
C ALA A 28 -6.45 13.02 -5.59
N LEU A 29 -7.68 13.51 -5.78
CA LEU A 29 -7.98 14.50 -6.81
C LEU A 29 -7.34 15.87 -6.51
N GLN A 30 -7.28 16.26 -5.23
CA GLN A 30 -6.55 17.46 -4.81
C GLN A 30 -5.05 17.33 -5.09
N ARG A 31 -4.44 16.17 -4.86
CA ARG A 31 -3.05 15.94 -5.25
C ARG A 31 -2.88 15.86 -6.77
N LEU A 32 -3.80 15.22 -7.49
CA LEU A 32 -3.79 15.17 -8.94
C LEU A 32 -3.88 16.58 -9.56
N SER A 33 -4.65 17.49 -8.96
CA SER A 33 -4.75 18.89 -9.41
C SER A 33 -3.41 19.63 -9.33
N THR A 34 -2.53 19.26 -8.39
CA THR A 34 -1.15 19.81 -8.33
C THR A 34 -0.27 19.33 -9.49
N VAL A 35 -0.58 18.17 -10.08
CA VAL A 35 0.21 17.55 -11.15
C VAL A 35 -0.24 18.03 -12.53
N ILE A 36 -1.55 18.04 -12.78
CA ILE A 36 -2.12 18.35 -14.12
C ILE A 36 -2.88 19.67 -14.19
N GLY A 37 -3.00 20.38 -13.06
CA GLY A 37 -3.74 21.61 -12.94
C GLY A 37 -5.22 21.38 -12.60
N GLU A 38 -5.76 22.30 -11.82
CA GLU A 38 -7.15 22.28 -11.36
C GLU A 38 -8.17 22.33 -12.52
N ALA A 39 -7.90 23.14 -13.54
CA ALA A 39 -8.78 23.24 -14.72
C ALA A 39 -8.91 21.90 -15.48
N ALA A 40 -7.84 21.10 -15.51
CA ALA A 40 -7.86 19.78 -16.13
C ALA A 40 -8.70 18.81 -15.30
N VAL A 41 -8.52 18.80 -13.97
CA VAL A 41 -9.33 17.98 -13.05
C VAL A 41 -10.81 18.40 -13.11
N ALA A 42 -11.12 19.69 -13.09
CA ALA A 42 -12.48 20.22 -13.22
C ALA A 42 -13.14 19.79 -14.54
N THR A 43 -12.37 19.76 -15.63
CA THR A 43 -12.86 19.26 -16.92
C THR A 43 -13.14 17.76 -16.86
N MET A 44 -12.23 16.97 -16.28
CA MET A 44 -12.43 15.53 -16.11
C MET A 44 -13.68 15.21 -15.29
N LEU A 45 -13.90 15.89 -14.17
CA LEU A 45 -15.09 15.67 -13.33
C LEU A 45 -16.38 16.09 -14.02
N ARG A 46 -16.33 17.06 -14.94
CA ARG A 46 -17.49 17.47 -15.74
C ARG A 46 -17.82 16.47 -16.86
N THR A 47 -16.82 15.78 -17.40
CA THR A 47 -16.99 14.87 -18.54
C THR A 47 -17.18 13.41 -18.13
N LEU A 48 -16.59 12.99 -17.01
CA LEU A 48 -16.60 11.61 -16.57
C LEU A 48 -17.82 11.31 -15.70
N SER A 49 -18.36 10.10 -15.85
CA SER A 49 -19.39 9.57 -14.95
C SER A 49 -18.83 9.34 -13.53
N PRO A 50 -19.69 9.28 -12.49
CA PRO A 50 -19.22 9.07 -11.11
C PRO A 50 -18.33 7.83 -10.93
N ALA A 51 -18.60 6.74 -11.66
CA ALA A 51 -17.80 5.52 -11.62
C ALA A 51 -16.41 5.71 -12.26
N GLU A 52 -16.33 6.47 -13.34
CA GLU A 52 -15.05 6.79 -14.00
C GLU A 52 -14.22 7.76 -13.14
N GLN A 53 -14.85 8.70 -12.44
CA GLN A 53 -14.17 9.59 -11.50
C GLN A 53 -13.52 8.81 -10.36
N HIS A 54 -14.25 7.83 -9.79
CA HIS A 54 -13.71 6.90 -8.80
C HIS A 54 -12.54 6.10 -9.37
N GLY A 55 -12.66 5.60 -10.60
CA GLY A 55 -11.57 4.91 -11.30
C GLY A 55 -10.31 5.75 -11.46
N VAL A 56 -10.46 7.04 -11.80
CA VAL A 56 -9.33 8.00 -11.89
C VAL A 56 -8.68 8.19 -10.52
N ALA A 57 -9.47 8.44 -9.48
CA ALA A 57 -8.96 8.67 -8.12
C ALA A 57 -8.20 7.43 -7.59
N LEU A 58 -8.80 6.24 -7.71
CA LEU A 58 -8.13 4.98 -7.31
C LEU A 58 -6.88 4.71 -8.14
N GLY A 59 -6.93 4.94 -9.46
CA GLY A 59 -5.77 4.76 -10.33
C GLY A 59 -4.60 5.66 -9.92
N PHE A 60 -4.89 6.90 -9.54
CA PHE A 60 -3.88 7.83 -9.02
C PHE A 60 -3.33 7.37 -7.67
N ILE A 61 -4.18 6.96 -6.72
CA ILE A 61 -3.75 6.42 -5.41
C ILE A 61 -2.84 5.21 -5.58
N MET A 62 -3.22 4.24 -6.43
CA MET A 62 -2.40 3.03 -6.65
C MET A 62 -1.06 3.36 -7.29
N LYS A 63 -1.03 4.37 -8.18
CA LYS A 63 0.22 4.87 -8.76
C LYS A 63 1.11 5.49 -7.69
N GLU A 64 0.59 6.40 -6.87
CA GLU A 64 1.33 7.03 -5.77
C GLU A 64 1.85 6.01 -4.76
N GLN A 65 1.04 5.01 -4.40
CA GLN A 65 1.48 3.93 -3.50
C GLN A 65 2.63 3.13 -4.09
N ARG A 66 2.59 2.81 -5.39
CA ARG A 66 3.68 2.11 -6.07
C ARG A 66 4.96 2.94 -6.09
N GLU A 67 4.85 4.23 -6.38
CA GLU A 67 5.99 5.15 -6.39
C GLU A 67 6.58 5.30 -4.98
N THR A 68 5.73 5.43 -3.96
CA THR A 68 6.14 5.48 -2.55
C THR A 68 6.82 4.18 -2.11
N ALA A 69 6.27 3.03 -2.48
CA ALA A 69 6.85 1.72 -2.21
C ALA A 69 8.20 1.55 -2.92
N ALA A 70 8.33 2.03 -4.17
CA ALA A 70 9.59 2.00 -4.91
C ALA A 70 10.67 2.84 -4.20
N LEU A 71 10.32 4.05 -3.75
CA LEU A 71 11.24 4.88 -2.96
C LEU A 71 11.61 4.21 -1.62
N ALA A 72 10.66 3.57 -0.94
CA ALA A 72 10.92 2.82 0.29
C ALA A 72 11.87 1.61 0.05
N THR A 73 11.73 0.91 -1.08
CA THR A 73 12.66 -0.18 -1.44
C THR A 73 14.07 0.30 -1.79
N VAL A 74 14.23 1.55 -2.25
CA VAL A 74 15.56 2.16 -2.44
C VAL A 74 16.19 2.54 -1.08
N SER A 75 15.37 2.86 -0.07
CA SER A 75 15.85 3.26 1.25
C SER A 75 16.16 2.12 2.22
N THR A 76 15.63 0.90 2.05
CA THR A 76 16.16 -0.40 2.56
C THR A 76 15.15 -1.50 2.24
N PRO A 77 15.46 -2.47 1.35
CA PRO A 77 14.69 -3.68 1.28
C PRO A 77 15.26 -4.66 2.33
N SER A 78 14.80 -4.55 3.57
CA SER A 78 14.85 -5.72 4.45
C SER A 78 13.74 -6.63 3.97
N THR A 79 14.04 -7.38 2.92
CA THR A 79 13.33 -8.65 2.70
C THR A 79 13.37 -9.37 4.05
N PRO A 80 12.26 -9.99 4.52
CA PRO A 80 12.38 -10.98 5.56
C PRO A 80 13.20 -12.11 4.95
N ARG A 81 14.52 -11.98 5.01
CA ARG A 81 15.43 -13.07 4.77
C ARG A 81 14.98 -14.10 5.78
N VAL A 82 14.40 -15.19 5.29
CA VAL A 82 14.20 -16.37 6.11
C VAL A 82 15.61 -16.82 6.46
N GLU A 83 16.12 -16.32 7.59
CA GLU A 83 17.43 -16.69 8.08
C GLU A 83 17.31 -18.13 8.56
N SER A 84 17.89 -19.05 7.79
CA SER A 84 18.00 -20.44 8.21
C SER A 84 18.80 -20.49 9.50
N LEU A 85 18.15 -20.86 10.61
CA LEU A 85 18.83 -21.02 11.89
C LEU A 85 19.66 -22.32 11.87
N LYS A 86 20.99 -22.20 11.88
CA LYS A 86 21.90 -23.36 11.90
C LYS A 86 21.99 -24.01 13.28
N LEU A 87 20.98 -24.77 13.71
CA LEU A 87 20.93 -25.41 15.04
C LEU A 87 22.14 -26.33 15.29
N HIS A 88 22.66 -26.33 16.52
CA HIS A 88 23.71 -27.26 16.94
C HIS A 88 23.07 -28.38 17.76
N VAL A 89 22.62 -29.42 17.06
CA VAL A 89 22.01 -30.63 17.64
C VAL A 89 22.63 -31.83 16.92
N ASN A 90 22.81 -32.96 17.63
CA ASN A 90 23.25 -34.19 16.99
C ASN A 90 22.23 -34.68 15.97
N SER A 91 22.70 -35.32 14.89
CA SER A 91 21.80 -35.91 13.89
C SER A 91 21.07 -37.11 14.48
N TYR A 92 19.75 -37.21 14.25
CA TYR A 92 18.99 -38.39 14.62
C TYR A 92 19.28 -39.53 13.64
N VAL A 93 19.87 -40.61 14.16
CA VAL A 93 20.28 -41.78 13.36
C VAL A 93 19.30 -42.95 13.44
N GLY A 94 18.25 -42.86 14.27
CA GLY A 94 17.19 -43.87 14.33
C GLY A 94 17.64 -45.26 14.80
N ARG A 95 18.63 -45.35 15.70
CA ARG A 95 19.08 -46.63 16.24
C ARG A 95 18.12 -47.16 17.31
N GLU A 96 18.06 -48.48 17.44
CA GLU A 96 17.33 -49.15 18.50
C GLU A 96 17.86 -48.68 19.87
N GLY A 97 16.99 -48.09 20.69
CA GLY A 97 17.35 -47.46 21.97
C GLY A 97 17.52 -45.93 21.95
N GLU A 98 17.47 -45.27 20.79
CA GLU A 98 17.49 -43.80 20.68
C GLU A 98 16.06 -43.22 20.61
N PRO A 99 15.54 -42.62 21.70
CA PRO A 99 14.17 -42.12 21.72
C PRO A 99 14.04 -40.85 20.87
N LEU A 100 13.27 -40.93 19.79
CA LEU A 100 12.94 -39.80 18.90
C LEU A 100 12.42 -38.58 19.69
N LEU A 101 11.61 -38.83 20.74
CA LEU A 101 11.06 -37.78 21.59
C LEU A 101 12.14 -36.95 22.28
N ARG A 102 13.23 -37.58 22.73
CA ARG A 102 14.34 -36.87 23.36
C ARG A 102 15.03 -35.93 22.37
N TRP A 103 15.27 -36.43 21.16
CA TRP A 103 15.87 -35.63 20.09
C TRP A 103 14.99 -34.42 19.70
N LEU A 104 13.67 -34.60 19.62
CA LEU A 104 12.73 -33.51 19.34
C LEU A 104 12.77 -32.42 20.42
N VAL A 105 12.87 -32.79 21.69
CA VAL A 105 13.02 -31.85 22.81
C VAL A 105 14.33 -31.06 22.71
N GLU A 106 15.43 -31.71 22.31
CA GLU A 106 16.72 -31.05 22.09
C GLU A 106 16.66 -30.02 20.94
N VAL A 107 15.94 -30.35 19.85
CA VAL A 107 15.70 -29.42 18.74
C VAL A 107 14.86 -28.22 19.19
N ASP A 108 13.76 -28.44 19.92
CA ASP A 108 12.89 -27.37 20.41
C ASP A 108 13.61 -26.42 21.37
N THR A 109 14.44 -26.99 22.26
CA THR A 109 15.30 -26.22 23.18
C THR A 109 16.31 -25.38 22.39
N ALA A 110 16.93 -25.95 21.35
CA ALA A 110 17.89 -25.22 20.52
C ALA A 110 17.23 -24.10 19.69
N ILE A 111 16.00 -24.28 19.22
CA ILE A 111 15.20 -23.25 18.54
C ILE A 111 14.87 -22.13 19.53
N THR A 112 14.39 -22.48 20.72
CA THR A 112 14.00 -21.52 21.76
C THR A 112 15.20 -20.70 22.23
N ALA A 113 16.35 -21.34 22.53
CA ALA A 113 17.58 -20.67 22.96
C ALA A 113 18.15 -19.69 21.92
N ARG A 114 17.96 -19.99 20.64
CA ARG A 114 18.38 -19.15 19.51
C ARG A 114 17.46 -17.96 19.23
N ARG A 115 16.22 -18.03 19.70
CA ARG A 115 15.18 -17.01 19.51
C ARG A 115 14.95 -16.18 20.77
N ILE A 116 15.86 -16.23 21.75
CA ILE A 116 15.82 -15.36 22.92
C ILE A 116 16.03 -13.92 22.44
N VAL A 117 14.98 -13.10 22.59
CA VAL A 117 14.94 -11.64 22.40
C VAL A 117 15.13 -10.97 23.75
#